data_AF-A0A8G0KW09-F1
#
_entry.id   AF-A0A8G0KW09-F1
#
_cell.length_a   1.000
_cell.length_b   1.000
_cell.length_c   1.000
_cell.angle_alpha   90.00
_cell.angle_beta   90.00
_cell.angle_gamma   90.00
#
_symmetry.space_group_name_H-M   'P 1'
#
loop_
_entity.id
_entity.type
_entity.pdbx_description
1 polymer ?
#
loop_
_entity_poly.entity_id
_entity_poly.type
_entity_poly.pdbx_seq_one_letter_code
_entity_poly.pdbx_strand_id
1 'polypeptide(L)' 'MNDTEVKLLEEFALKNGAKPNTANQVFNSIEGEIKLYTQLCPCGSCANVIKEFKKMFPKVDLEIITTTSKSFK' A
#
# COMPACT_ATOMS: atom_id res chain seq x y z
N MET A 1 13.30 -7.65 -2.47
CA MET A 1 12.08 -7.37 -3.25
C MET A 1 12.34 -6.12 -4.06
N ASN A 2 12.20 -6.20 -5.38
CA ASN A 2 12.48 -5.09 -6.30
C ASN A 2 11.21 -4.61 -7.00
N ASP A 3 10.07 -4.76 -6.33
CA ASP A 3 8.77 -4.37 -6.85
C ASP A 3 8.56 -2.88 -6.54
N THR A 4 8.65 -2.05 -7.57
CA THR A 4 8.49 -0.58 -7.51
C THR A 4 7.19 -0.16 -6.80
N GLU A 5 6.17 -1.02 -6.86
CA GLU A 5 4.87 -0.90 -6.20
C GLU A 5 4.97 -0.77 -4.67
N VAL A 6 5.83 -1.60 -4.07
CA VAL A 6 6.03 -1.63 -2.62
C VAL A 6 6.78 -0.38 -2.16
N LYS A 7 7.77 0.07 -2.95
CA LYS A 7 8.53 1.28 -2.64
C LYS A 7 7.65 2.53 -2.58
N LEU A 8 6.64 2.65 -3.44
CA LEU A 8 5.73 3.80 -3.42
C LEU A 8 4.90 3.87 -2.13
N LEU A 9 4.40 2.74 -1.65
CA LEU A 9 3.64 2.67 -0.41
C LEU A 9 4.54 2.93 0.81
N GLU A 10 5.75 2.38 0.80
CA GLU A 10 6.77 2.65 1.83
C GLU A 10 7.18 4.12 1.86
N GLU A 11 7.43 4.74 0.69
CA GLU A 11 7.74 6.17 0.59
C GLU A 11 6.59 7.05 1.07
N PHE A 12 5.34 6.72 0.71
CA PHE A 12 4.17 7.42 1.23
C PHE A 12 4.11 7.33 2.74
N ALA A 13 4.31 6.13 3.30
CA ALA A 13 4.30 5.94 4.74
C ALA A 13 5.41 6.77 5.41
N LEU A 14 6.64 6.72 4.89
CA LEU A 14 7.78 7.49 5.41
C LEU A 14 7.52 9.00 5.37
N LYS A 15 6.98 9.52 4.25
CA LYS A 15 6.61 10.94 4.11
C LYS A 15 5.54 11.38 5.12
N ASN A 16 4.64 10.49 5.48
CA ASN A 16 3.58 10.74 6.46
C ASN A 16 4.00 10.39 7.90
N GLY A 17 5.30 10.15 8.14
CA GLY A 17 5.85 10.02 9.49
C GLY A 17 6.00 8.59 9.99
N ALA A 18 5.74 7.57 9.16
CA ALA A 18 6.11 6.21 9.47
C ALA A 18 7.65 6.10 9.58
N LYS A 19 8.11 5.32 10.55
CA LYS A 19 9.53 5.03 10.83
C LYS A 19 9.71 3.53 11.04
N PRO A 20 10.96 3.01 11.02
CA PRO A 20 11.23 1.66 11.49
C PRO A 20 10.59 1.44 12.87
N ASN A 21 9.89 0.31 13.05
CA ASN A 21 9.10 -0.05 14.25
C ASN A 21 7.76 0.69 14.47
N THR A 22 7.26 1.43 13.49
CA THR A 22 5.93 2.07 13.55
C THR A 22 4.83 1.27 12.85
N ALA A 23 5.06 0.00 12.50
CA ALA A 23 4.08 -0.85 11.83
C ALA A 23 2.74 -0.97 12.60
N ASN A 24 2.77 -0.77 13.92
CA ASN A 24 1.58 -0.77 14.77
C ASN A 24 0.94 0.62 14.94
N GLN A 25 1.49 1.66 14.31
CA GLN A 25 1.03 3.05 14.47
C GLN A 25 -0.03 3.35 13.41
N VAL A 26 -1.18 3.86 13.87
CA VAL A 26 -2.32 4.17 13.01
C VAL A 26 -2.41 5.68 12.80
N PHE A 27 -2.35 6.10 11.54
CA PHE A 27 -2.37 7.49 11.08
C PHE A 27 -3.81 7.92 10.70
N ASN A 28 -4.67 8.07 11.71
CA ASN A 28 -6.08 8.43 11.52
C ASN A 28 -6.33 9.86 10.98
N SER A 29 -5.32 10.70 10.97
CA SER A 29 -5.36 12.07 10.45
C SER A 29 -4.99 12.16 8.97
N ILE A 30 -4.47 11.08 8.37
CA ILE A 30 -4.07 11.03 6.98
C ILE A 30 -5.22 10.38 6.18
N GLU A 31 -5.79 11.16 5.27
CA GLU A 31 -6.90 10.78 4.41
C GLU A 31 -6.48 10.99 2.95
N GLY A 32 -6.95 10.15 2.04
CA GLY A 32 -6.63 10.31 0.62
C GLY A 32 -6.95 9.06 -0.20
N GLU A 33 -6.72 9.16 -1.50
CA GLU A 33 -6.92 8.05 -2.44
C GLU A 33 -5.61 7.77 -3.18
N ILE A 34 -5.18 6.51 -3.18
CA ILE A 34 -4.02 6.01 -3.90
C ILE A 34 -4.51 5.01 -4.93
N LYS A 35 -4.33 5.33 -6.21
CA LYS A 35 -4.53 4.39 -7.32
C LYS A 35 -3.18 3.87 -7.79
N LEU A 36 -2.92 2.59 -7.53
CA LEU A 36 -1.70 1.91 -7.94
C LEU A 36 -1.96 1.14 -9.24
N TYR A 37 -1.39 1.63 -10.34
CA TYR A 37 -1.47 0.96 -11.65
C TYR A 37 -0.29 0.02 -11.81
N THR A 38 -0.58 -1.28 -11.95
CA THR A 38 0.46 -2.32 -12.04
C THR A 38 0.22 -3.24 -13.23
N GLN A 39 1.29 -3.82 -13.76
CA GLN A 39 1.17 -4.80 -14.84
C GLN A 39 0.85 -6.20 -14.29
N LEU A 40 1.39 -6.52 -13.11
CA LEU A 40 1.24 -7.81 -12.46
C LEU A 40 0.47 -7.64 -11.16
N CYS A 41 -0.42 -8.60 -10.86
CA CYS A 41 -1.04 -8.65 -9.54
C CYS A 41 0.05 -8.70 -8.46
N PRO A 42 -0.06 -7.92 -7.37
CA PRO A 42 0.89 -7.96 -6.27
C PRO A 42 1.03 -9.41 -5.77
N CYS A 43 2.25 -9.93 -5.79
CA CYS A 43 2.52 -11.30 -5.36
C CYS A 43 2.30 -11.45 -3.84
N GLY A 44 2.26 -12.69 -3.33
CA GLY A 44 1.93 -12.97 -1.93
C GLY A 44 2.76 -12.17 -0.89
N SER A 45 4.01 -11.83 -1.22
CA SER A 45 4.84 -10.96 -0.39
C SER A 45 4.41 -9.49 -0.41
N CYS A 46 3.92 -8.97 -1.54
CA CYS A 46 3.38 -7.62 -1.67
C CYS A 46 2.03 -7.46 -0.95
N ALA A 47 1.22 -8.53 -0.92
CA ALA A 47 -0.06 -8.53 -0.22
C ALA A 47 0.06 -8.24 1.28
N ASN A 48 1.16 -8.66 1.92
CA ASN A 48 1.38 -8.38 3.34
C ASN A 48 1.66 -6.88 3.58
N VAL A 49 2.48 -6.25 2.73
CA VAL A 49 2.76 -4.80 2.81
C VAL A 49 1.48 -4.00 2.60
N ILE A 50 0.66 -4.36 1.61
CA ILE A 50 -0.62 -3.70 1.34
C ILE A 50 -1.57 -3.80 2.54
N LYS A 51 -1.63 -4.98 3.19
CA LYS A 51 -2.44 -5.17 4.39
C LYS A 51 -1.97 -4.30 5.55
N GLU A 52 -0.67 -4.27 5.80
CA GLU A 52 -0.11 -3.42 6.87
C GLU A 52 -0.33 -1.94 6.56
N PHE A 53 -0.16 -1.51 5.31
CA PHE A 53 -0.46 -0.15 4.88
C PHE A 53 -1.92 0.23 5.15
N LYS A 54 -2.89 -0.63 4.79
CA LYS A 54 -4.31 -0.38 5.07
C LYS A 54 -4.64 -0.31 6.56
N LYS A 55 -3.93 -1.05 7.41
CA LYS A 55 -4.08 -0.95 8.86
C LYS A 55 -3.51 0.37 9.41
N MET A 56 -2.35 0.78 8.89
CA MET A 56 -1.70 2.03 9.30
C MET A 56 -2.47 3.26 8.81
N PHE A 57 -3.07 3.20 7.62
CA PHE A 57 -3.79 4.31 6.99
C PHE A 57 -5.24 3.91 6.69
N PRO A 58 -6.10 3.77 7.71
CA PRO A 58 -7.46 3.24 7.54
C PRO A 58 -8.40 4.17 6.76
N LYS A 59 -8.00 5.44 6.60
CA LYS A 59 -8.76 6.44 5.83
C LYS A 59 -8.11 6.77 4.48
N VAL A 60 -7.10 6.00 4.08
CA VAL A 60 -6.52 6.08 2.75
C VAL A 60 -7.09 4.96 1.89
N ASP A 61 -7.85 5.32 0.87
CA ASP A 61 -8.40 4.38 -0.09
C ASP A 61 -7.32 3.94 -1.07
N LEU A 62 -6.91 2.68 -0.97
CA LEU A 62 -5.93 2.08 -1.88
C LEU A 62 -6.61 1.16 -2.89
N GLU A 63 -6.65 1.62 -4.13
CA GLU A 63 -7.15 0.90 -5.31
C GLU A 63 -5.96 0.38 -6.12
N ILE A 64 -5.94 -0.92 -6.41
CA ILE A 64 -4.88 -1.55 -7.21
C ILE A 64 -5.48 -1.98 -8.54
N ILE A 65 -5.03 -1.35 -9.62
CA ILE A 65 -5.54 -1.54 -10.97
C ILE A 65 -4.49 -2.32 -11.75
N THR A 66 -4.78 -3.59 -12.02
CA THR A 66 -3.87 -4.50 -12.72
C THR A 66 -4.27 -4.63 -14.19
N THR A 67 -3.31 -4.52 -15.13
CA THR A 67 -3.61 -4.74 -16.56
C THR A 67 -3.77 -6.23 -16.91
N THR A 68 -3.30 -7.14 -16.05
CA THR A 68 -3.66 -8.55 -16.13
C THR A 68 -5.07 -8.73 -15.58
N SER A 69 -5.99 -9.12 -16.46
CA SER A 69 -7.43 -9.28 -16.27
C SER A 69 -7.81 -10.41 -15.31
N LYS A 70 -7.36 -10.34 -14.05
CA LYS A 70 -7.97 -11.08 -12.93
C LYS A 70 -8.52 -10.07 -11.96
N SER A 71 -9.78 -9.73 -12.19
CA SER A 71 -10.64 -9.05 -11.22
C SER A 71 -10.62 -9.90 -9.93
N PHE A 72 -9.94 -9.41 -8.89
CA PHE A 72 -10.08 -9.98 -7.55
C PHE A 72 -11.47 -9.58 -7.06
N LYS A 73 -12.38 -10.55 -7.12
CA LYS A 73 -13.74 -10.45 -6.57
C LYS A 73 -13.79 -11.11 -5.20
#